data_AF-A0A7J9BF53-F1
#
_entry.id   AF-A0A7J9BF53-F1
#
_cell.length_a   1.000
_cell.length_b   1.000
_cell.length_c   1.000
_cell.angle_alpha   90.00
_cell.angle_beta   90.00
_cell.angle_gamma   90.00
#
_symmetry.space_group_name_H-M   'P 1'
#
loop_
_entity.id
_entity.type
_entity.pdbx_description
1 polymer ?
#
loop_
_entity_poly.entity_id
_entity_poly.type
_entity_poly.pdbx_seq_one_letter_code
_entity_poly.pdbx_strand_id
1 'polypeptide(L)'
;NPREATGRIVCANCHLANKPVDIEVPQAVLPDTIFEAVVRIPYDMQLKQVLANAPPDRISPEMKEKIGNLSFQNYRPIKKNILVI
;
A
#
# COMPACT_ATOMS: atom_id res chain seq x y z
N ASN A 1 5.38 2.96 -15.99
CA ASN A 1 5.68 4.00 -14.98
C ASN A 1 4.42 4.13 -14.16
N PRO A 2 4.43 3.96 -12.83
CA PRO A 2 3.18 3.91 -12.07
C PRO A 2 2.55 5.29 -11.82
N ARG A 3 3.27 6.37 -12.11
CA ARG A 3 2.78 7.76 -12.05
C ARG A 3 2.68 8.35 -13.45
N GLU A 4 1.51 8.88 -13.78
CA GLU A 4 1.23 9.61 -15.02
C GLU A 4 1.76 11.05 -14.97
N ALA A 5 1.80 11.74 -16.11
CA ALA A 5 2.29 13.12 -16.19
C ALA A 5 1.45 14.10 -15.34
N THR A 6 0.17 13.82 -15.17
CA THR A 6 -0.77 14.56 -14.30
C THR A 6 -0.49 14.36 -12.81
N GLY A 7 0.39 13.43 -12.45
CA GLY A 7 0.62 13.00 -11.09
C GLY A 7 -0.31 11.89 -10.61
N ARG A 8 -1.31 11.48 -11.39
CA ARG A 8 -2.21 10.37 -11.08
C ARG A 8 -1.45 9.05 -11.03
N ILE A 9 -1.77 8.20 -10.05
CA ILE A 9 -1.20 6.85 -9.91
C ILE A 9 -2.10 5.84 -10.61
N VAL A 10 -1.49 4.90 -11.35
CA VAL A 10 -2.21 3.95 -12.23
C VAL A 10 -3.16 3.00 -11.49
N CYS A 11 -3.03 2.85 -10.15
CA CYS A 11 -3.99 2.12 -9.33
C CYS A 11 -5.43 2.65 -9.50
N ALA A 12 -5.57 3.95 -9.77
CA ALA A 12 -6.86 4.61 -9.99
C ALA A 12 -7.56 4.20 -11.30
N ASN A 13 -6.93 3.43 -12.19
CA ASN A 13 -7.60 2.86 -13.37
C ASN A 13 -8.56 1.73 -13.02
N CYS A 14 -8.34 1.06 -11.88
CA CYS A 14 -9.18 -0.07 -11.44
C CYS A 14 -9.82 0.21 -10.07
N HIS A 15 -9.10 0.87 -9.15
CA HIS A 15 -9.61 1.26 -7.85
C HIS A 15 -10.27 2.64 -7.94
N LEU A 16 -11.55 2.64 -8.29
CA LEU A 16 -12.30 3.86 -8.64
C LEU A 16 -12.73 4.69 -7.43
N ALA A 17 -12.90 4.04 -6.27
CA ALA A 17 -13.29 4.71 -5.04
C ALA A 17 -12.10 5.46 -4.44
N ASN A 18 -12.32 6.71 -4.04
CA ASN A 18 -11.31 7.51 -3.35
C ASN A 18 -11.35 7.23 -1.84
N LYS A 19 -10.17 6.98 -1.25
CA LYS A 19 -9.96 6.84 0.19
C LYS A 19 -8.69 7.64 0.56
N PRO A 20 -8.70 8.30 1.73
CA PRO A 20 -7.52 9.04 2.17
C PRO A 20 -6.36 8.10 2.45
N VAL A 21 -5.14 8.59 2.20
CA VAL A 21 -3.87 7.93 2.52
C VAL A 21 -2.97 9.02 3.06
N ASP A 22 -2.28 8.73 4.17
CA ASP A 22 -1.33 9.66 4.78
C ASP A 22 0.08 9.12 4.66
N ILE A 23 1.04 10.02 4.49
CA ILE A 23 2.47 9.72 4.47
C ILE A 23 3.21 10.68 5.39
N GLU A 24 3.97 10.14 6.32
CA GLU A 24 4.83 10.90 7.22
C GLU A 24 6.30 10.57 6.89
N VAL A 25 7.08 11.61 6.65
CA VAL A 25 8.53 11.55 6.42
C VAL A 25 9.18 12.70 7.18
N PRO A 26 10.46 12.57 7.59
CA PRO A 26 11.19 13.68 8.18
C PRO A 26 11.24 14.88 7.23
N GLN A 27 11.16 16.08 7.80
CA GLN A 27 11.26 17.33 7.01
C GLN A 27 12.59 17.43 6.24
N ALA A 28 13.67 16.89 6.81
CA ALA A 28 14.99 16.88 6.20
C ALA A 28 15.75 15.61 6.58
N VAL A 29 16.64 15.17 5.70
CA VAL A 29 17.52 14.01 5.86
C VAL A 29 18.92 14.38 5.39
N LEU A 30 19.95 13.85 6.04
CA LEU A 30 21.33 14.04 5.60
C LEU A 30 21.66 13.09 4.44
N PRO A 31 22.66 13.40 3.60
CA PRO A 31 23.15 12.46 2.60
C PRO A 31 23.57 11.13 3.22
N ASP A 32 23.29 10.03 2.53
CA ASP A 32 23.62 8.65 2.95
C ASP A 32 23.08 8.26 4.34
N THR A 33 21.89 8.74 4.68
CA THR A 33 21.19 8.36 5.93
C THR A 33 19.92 7.57 5.67
N ILE A 34 19.66 6.61 6.56
CA ILE A 34 18.41 5.85 6.58
C ILE A 34 17.37 6.67 7.32
N PHE A 35 16.16 6.77 6.76
CA PHE A 35 15.02 7.42 7.38
C PHE A 35 13.77 6.56 7.23
N GLU A 36 12.79 6.80 8.10
CA GLU A 36 11.51 6.10 8.10
C GLU A 36 10.47 6.87 7.26
N ALA A 37 9.71 6.14 6.46
CA ALA A 37 8.53 6.67 5.77
C ALA A 37 7.31 5.88 6.24
N VAL A 38 6.46 6.53 7.04
CA VAL A 38 5.26 5.90 7.61
C VAL A 38 4.09 6.15 6.66
N VAL A 39 3.50 5.08 6.14
CA VAL A 39 2.32 5.15 5.26
C VAL A 39 1.10 4.63 6.03
N ARG A 40 0.04 5.45 6.12
CA ARG A 40 -1.23 5.07 6.75
C ARG A 40 -2.32 4.96 5.70
N ILE A 41 -2.99 3.82 5.67
CA ILE A 41 -4.14 3.56 4.79
C ILE A 41 -5.34 3.24 5.69
N PRO A 42 -6.03 4.26 6.21
CA PRO A 42 -7.14 4.05 7.12
C PRO A 42 -8.34 3.42 6.39
N TYR A 43 -8.92 2.41 7.02
CA TYR A 43 -10.22 1.86 6.66
C TYR A 43 -10.96 1.42 7.90
N ASP A 44 -12.29 1.34 7.79
CA ASP A 44 -13.12 0.85 8.88
C ASP A 44 -13.01 -0.67 8.98
N MET A 45 -12.37 -1.15 10.05
CA MET A 45 -12.17 -2.58 10.31
C MET A 45 -13.47 -3.32 10.68
N GLN A 46 -14.56 -2.60 10.96
CA GLN A 46 -15.87 -3.21 11.22
C GLN A 46 -16.61 -3.55 9.91
N LEU A 47 -16.26 -2.90 8.80
CA LEU A 47 -16.85 -3.13 7.49
C LEU A 47 -16.14 -4.28 6.77
N LYS A 48 -16.93 -5.14 6.12
CA LYS A 48 -16.42 -6.27 5.33
C LYS A 48 -16.47 -5.95 3.83
N GLN A 49 -15.41 -6.31 3.10
CA GLN A 49 -15.38 -6.24 1.63
C GLN A 49 -16.03 -7.50 1.03
N VAL A 50 -16.71 -7.33 -0.11
CA VAL A 50 -17.19 -8.47 -0.92
C VAL A 50 -15.99 -9.18 -1.56
N LEU A 51 -15.85 -10.48 -1.27
CA LEU A 51 -14.75 -11.31 -1.79
C LEU A 51 -15.16 -12.03 -3.09
N ALA A 52 -14.17 -12.41 -3.91
CA ALA A 52 -14.38 -13.14 -5.16
C ALA A 52 -15.10 -14.49 -4.98
N ASN A 53 -14.92 -15.14 -3.82
CA ASN A 53 -15.64 -16.33 -3.40
C ASN A 53 -16.36 -16.04 -2.05
N ALA A 54 -17.69 -16.06 -1.99
CA ALA A 54 -18.48 -15.86 -0.74
C ALA A 54 -18.69 -17.20 0.01
N PRO A 55 -18.86 -17.28 1.37
CA PRO A 55 -19.37 -16.28 2.33
C PRO A 55 -18.37 -15.82 3.43
N PRO A 56 -18.67 -14.73 4.17
CA PRO A 56 -17.80 -14.09 5.18
C PRO A 56 -17.40 -14.95 6.40
N ASP A 57 -17.96 -16.15 6.54
CA ASP A 57 -17.69 -17.07 7.66
C ASP A 57 -16.51 -18.03 7.40
N ARG A 58 -15.86 -17.94 6.23
CA ARG A 58 -14.77 -18.86 5.82
C ARG A 58 -13.39 -18.20 5.73
N ILE A 59 -13.22 -16.97 6.20
CA ILE A 59 -11.89 -16.35 6.29
C ILE A 59 -11.20 -16.93 7.54
N SER A 60 -10.22 -17.81 7.34
CA SER A 60 -9.50 -18.45 8.45
C SER A 60 -8.72 -17.41 9.26
N PRO A 61 -8.55 -17.62 10.59
CA PRO A 61 -7.71 -16.76 11.43
C PRO A 61 -6.26 -16.64 10.93
N GLU A 62 -5.81 -17.56 10.06
CA GLU A 62 -4.51 -17.54 9.40
C GLU A 62 -4.28 -16.30 8.50
N MET A 63 -5.34 -15.75 7.88
CA MET A 63 -5.24 -14.50 7.11
C MET A 63 -5.12 -13.25 7.99
N LYS A 64 -5.53 -13.33 9.27
CA LYS A 64 -5.34 -12.24 10.25
C LYS A 64 -3.92 -12.23 10.82
N GLU A 65 -3.24 -13.38 10.83
CA GLU A 65 -1.91 -13.56 11.43
C GLU A 65 -0.75 -13.25 10.45
N LYS A 66 -0.99 -13.27 9.13
CA LYS A 66 0.03 -12.99 8.09
C LYS A 66 0.44 -11.51 7.92
N ILE A 67 0.07 -10.63 8.85
CA ILE A 67 0.39 -9.19 8.84
C ILE A 67 1.86 -8.90 9.26
N GLY A 68 2.67 -9.92 9.55
CA GLY A 68 4.04 -9.74 10.06
C GLY A 68 5.16 -9.57 9.03
N ASN A 69 4.99 -9.98 7.77
CA ASN A 69 6.10 -10.01 6.79
C ASN A 69 5.80 -9.13 5.58
N LEU A 70 6.00 -7.82 5.72
CA LEU A 70 5.96 -6.90 4.57
C LEU A 70 7.15 -7.18 3.65
N SER A 71 6.88 -7.44 2.37
CA SER A 71 7.90 -7.67 1.35
C SER A 71 7.94 -6.50 0.39
N PHE A 72 9.03 -5.74 0.44
CA PHE A 72 9.24 -4.61 -0.46
C PHE A 72 9.79 -5.10 -1.79
N GLN A 73 9.09 -4.80 -2.88
CA GLN A 73 9.48 -5.16 -4.23
C GLN A 73 9.76 -3.91 -5.06
N ASN A 74 10.79 -3.97 -5.90
CA ASN A 74 11.04 -2.92 -6.88
C ASN A 74 10.01 -3.02 -8.01
N TYR A 75 9.36 -1.90 -8.36
CA TYR A 75 8.38 -1.87 -9.45
C TYR A 75 8.98 -2.33 -10.80
N ARG A 76 10.29 -2.11 -11.01
CA ARG A 76 11.04 -2.62 -12.15
C ARG A 76 12.49 -2.89 -11.70
N PRO A 77 13.20 -3.90 -12.25
CA PRO A 77 14.56 -4.24 -11.80
C PRO A 77 15.56 -3.06 -11.80
N ILE A 78 15.47 -2.18 -12.80
CA ILE A 78 16.35 -1.03 -12.96
C ILE A 78 15.91 0.16 -12.07
N LYS A 79 14.65 0.19 -11.64
CA LYS A 79 14.04 1.34 -10.95
C LYS A 79 13.82 1.02 -9.48
N LYS A 80 14.91 1.15 -8.70
CA LYS A 80 14.95 0.80 -7.26
C LYS A 80 14.28 1.81 -6.33
N ASN A 81 13.97 3.01 -6.83
CA ASN A 81 13.34 4.07 -6.04
C ASN A 81 11.80 4.04 -6.04
N ILE A 82 11.20 3.05 -6.71
CA ILE A 82 9.76 2.84 -6.68
C ILE A 82 9.51 1.46 -6.07
N LEU A 83 8.95 1.47 -4.88
CA LEU A 83 8.64 0.28 -4.10
C LEU A 83 7.14 -0.04 -4.20
N VAL A 84 6.84 -1.33 -4.22
CA VAL A 84 5.50 -1.91 -4.12
C VAL A 84 5.52 -2.89 -2.95
N ILE A 85 4.43 -2.93 -2.19
CA ILE A 85 4.25 -3.76 -0.99
C ILE A 85 3.01 -4.62 -1.21
#